data_AF-A0A399Z925-F1
#
_entry.id   AF-A0A399Z925-F1
#
_cell.length_a   1.000
_cell.length_b   1.000
_cell.length_c   1.000
_cell.angle_alpha   90.00
_cell.angle_beta   90.00
_cell.angle_gamma   90.00
#
_symmetry.space_group_name_H-M   'P 1'
#
loop_
_entity.id
_entity.type
_entity.pdbx_description
1 polymer ?
#
loop_
_entity_poly.entity_id
_entity_poly.type
_entity_poly.pdbx_seq_one_letter_code
_entity_poly.pdbx_strand_id
1 'polypeptide(L)'
;MPSGRGRRNQRSLKENGRRIRAGSGGATPMRLFKQLLIVFVALALLAGALMVFSYDIIKIQWVGFMGLQPSFGNMEEPLPVPARSIPVDGPAYIPGGIAPENPVPADAVSLARGAALYAIHCQMCHGVDHDGRGPVGNLFQTTRPADLNSVLVQSLSDGGIFLVISNGFNLMPALNENLTVRERWDLVNFVRSLTVPAP
;
A
#
# COMPACT_ATOMS: atom_id res chain seq x y z
N MET A 1 -59.40 -49.28 90.95
CA MET A 1 -58.35 -50.09 91.60
C MET A 1 -56.99 -49.64 91.09
N PRO A 2 -56.00 -49.38 91.97
CA PRO A 2 -54.86 -48.51 91.68
C PRO A 2 -53.50 -49.24 91.66
N SER A 3 -52.48 -48.65 91.03
CA SER A 3 -51.04 -48.94 91.23
C SER A 3 -50.26 -48.10 90.21
N GLY A 4 -49.36 -47.16 90.51
CA GLY A 4 -48.64 -46.85 91.75
C GLY A 4 -47.15 -47.23 91.67
N ARG A 5 -46.32 -46.42 90.99
CA ARG A 5 -44.86 -46.21 91.21
C ARG A 5 -44.31 -45.34 90.08
N GLY A 6 -43.34 -44.44 90.23
CA GLY A 6 -42.47 -44.09 91.35
C GLY A 6 -41.49 -43.02 90.87
N ARG A 7 -41.12 -42.16 91.82
CA ARG A 7 -40.27 -40.96 91.76
C ARG A 7 -38.94 -41.01 90.98
N ARG A 8 -38.54 -39.79 90.59
CA ARG A 8 -37.24 -39.10 90.72
C ARG A 8 -36.26 -39.10 89.53
N ASN A 9 -36.03 -37.88 89.04
CA ASN A 9 -34.73 -37.16 88.95
C ASN A 9 -33.58 -37.95 88.28
N GLN A 10 -32.95 -37.47 87.21
CA GLN A 10 -31.98 -36.37 87.23
C GLN A 10 -31.50 -36.06 85.80
N ARG A 11 -31.26 -34.76 85.55
CA ARG A 11 -30.11 -34.18 84.81
C ARG A 11 -29.56 -34.97 83.62
N SER A 12 -29.61 -34.35 82.43
CA SER A 12 -28.38 -34.00 81.70
C SER A 12 -28.66 -33.20 80.43
N LEU A 13 -27.98 -32.06 80.31
CA LEU A 13 -27.38 -31.51 79.07
C LEU A 13 -28.35 -31.10 77.95
N LYS A 14 -28.71 -29.81 77.88
CA LYS A 14 -28.11 -28.83 76.92
C LYS A 14 -27.98 -29.41 75.51
N GLU A 15 -28.74 -28.85 74.56
CA GLU A 15 -28.15 -28.36 73.30
C GLU A 15 -29.12 -27.54 72.43
N ASN A 16 -28.64 -26.35 72.09
CA ASN A 16 -28.98 -25.47 70.96
C ASN A 16 -29.96 -25.99 69.89
N GLY A 17 -31.21 -25.52 69.96
CA GLY A 17 -32.13 -25.51 68.81
C GLY A 17 -31.96 -24.25 67.95
N ARG A 18 -30.92 -24.21 67.11
CA ARG A 18 -30.79 -23.20 66.05
C ARG A 18 -31.93 -23.42 65.06
N ARG A 19 -32.94 -22.52 65.05
CA ARG A 19 -33.98 -22.50 64.00
C ARG A 19 -33.32 -22.20 62.66
N ILE A 20 -33.05 -23.24 61.86
CA ILE A 20 -32.75 -23.05 60.44
C ILE A 20 -34.08 -22.70 59.77
N ARG A 21 -34.27 -21.40 59.51
CA ARG A 21 -35.33 -20.90 58.63
C ARG A 21 -34.84 -21.15 57.20
N ALA A 22 -35.31 -22.24 56.60
CA ALA A 22 -35.21 -22.44 55.16
C ALA A 22 -36.03 -21.35 54.46
N GLY A 23 -35.35 -20.28 54.04
CA GLY A 23 -35.90 -19.26 53.15
C GLY A 23 -35.71 -19.69 51.72
N SER A 24 -36.74 -20.33 51.17
CA SER A 24 -36.88 -20.69 49.77
C SER A 24 -36.89 -19.43 48.88
N GLY A 25 -35.74 -19.10 48.29
CA GLY A 25 -35.60 -18.08 47.25
C GLY A 25 -35.44 -18.70 45.86
N GLY A 26 -36.26 -19.70 45.52
CA GLY A 26 -36.27 -20.29 44.18
C GLY A 26 -36.86 -19.31 43.18
N ALA A 27 -36.01 -18.60 42.44
CA ALA A 27 -36.46 -17.86 41.26
C ALA A 27 -37.19 -18.83 40.33
N THR A 28 -38.41 -18.50 39.93
CA THR A 28 -39.16 -19.31 38.95
C THR A 28 -38.33 -19.42 37.67
N PRO A 29 -38.31 -20.59 37.00
CA PRO A 29 -37.43 -20.85 35.85
C PRO A 29 -37.56 -19.78 34.75
N MET A 30 -38.74 -19.20 34.61
CA MET A 30 -39.04 -18.09 33.69
C MET A 30 -38.33 -16.77 34.03
N ARG A 31 -38.08 -16.47 35.31
CA ARG A 31 -37.38 -15.25 35.77
C ARG A 31 -35.88 -15.35 35.56
N LEU A 32 -35.30 -16.51 35.89
CA LEU A 32 -33.88 -16.77 35.69
C LEU A 32 -33.53 -16.75 34.19
N PHE A 33 -34.38 -17.35 33.36
CA PHE A 33 -34.20 -17.36 31.90
C PHE A 33 -34.28 -15.96 31.29
N LYS A 34 -35.24 -15.12 31.72
CA LYS A 34 -35.33 -13.72 31.29
C LYS A 34 -34.10 -12.90 31.72
N GLN A 35 -33.59 -13.10 32.94
CA GLN A 35 -32.39 -12.41 33.42
C GLN A 35 -31.14 -12.83 32.62
N LEU A 36 -30.98 -14.13 32.35
CA LEU A 36 -29.89 -14.63 31.51
C LEU A 36 -29.99 -14.04 30.10
N LEU A 37 -31.18 -14.04 29.49
CA LEU A 37 -31.39 -13.49 28.15
C LEU A 37 -31.04 -11.99 28.08
N ILE A 38 -31.44 -11.20 29.08
CA ILE A 38 -31.07 -9.78 29.17
C ILE A 38 -29.55 -9.60 29.29
N VAL A 39 -28.87 -10.41 30.10
CA VAL A 39 -27.41 -10.34 30.25
C VAL A 39 -26.70 -10.72 28.95
N PHE A 40 -27.16 -11.77 28.26
CA PHE A 40 -26.59 -12.15 26.96
C PHE A 40 -26.81 -11.08 25.88
N VAL A 41 -27.99 -10.45 25.85
CA VAL A 41 -28.26 -9.33 24.93
C VAL A 41 -27.38 -8.13 25.25
N ALA A 42 -27.23 -7.76 26.54
CA ALA A 42 -26.37 -6.66 26.96
C ALA A 42 -24.89 -6.92 26.61
N LEU A 43 -24.40 -8.15 26.84
CA LEU A 43 -23.04 -8.57 26.47
C LEU A 43 -22.84 -8.55 24.95
N ALA A 44 -23.83 -9.01 24.17
CA ALA A 44 -23.76 -8.99 22.71
C ALA A 44 -23.71 -7.56 22.17
N LEU A 45 -24.51 -6.64 22.72
CA LEU A 45 -24.49 -5.23 22.35
C LEU A 45 -23.16 -4.57 22.71
N LEU A 46 -22.61 -4.86 23.89
CA LEU A 46 -21.33 -4.33 24.33
C LEU A 46 -20.16 -4.86 23.49
N ALA A 47 -20.17 -6.16 23.17
CA ALA A 47 -19.19 -6.78 22.27
C ALA A 47 -19.29 -6.21 20.84
N GLY A 48 -20.50 -6.02 20.31
CA GLY A 48 -20.72 -5.39 19.01
C GLY A 48 -20.20 -3.96 18.96
N ALA A 49 -20.48 -3.16 20.00
CA ALA A 49 -19.97 -1.79 20.11
C ALA A 49 -18.43 -1.75 20.17
N LEU A 50 -17.82 -2.66 20.94
CA LEU A 50 -16.36 -2.78 21.04
C LEU A 50 -15.72 -3.19 19.71
N MET A 51 -16.37 -4.09 18.96
CA MET A 51 -15.93 -4.50 17.62
C MET A 51 -16.00 -3.30 16.65
N VAL A 52 -17.11 -2.57 16.61
CA VAL A 52 -17.25 -1.38 15.75
C VAL A 52 -16.23 -0.31 16.12
N PHE A 53 -16.02 -0.04 17.41
CA PHE A 53 -14.99 0.91 17.89
C PHE A 53 -13.58 0.50 17.46
N SER A 54 -13.26 -0.79 17.52
CA SER A 54 -11.95 -1.33 17.10
C SER A 54 -11.71 -1.16 15.59
N TYR A 55 -12.75 -1.35 14.77
CA TYR A 55 -12.68 -1.16 13.33
C TYR A 55 -12.63 0.32 12.92
N ASP A 56 -13.45 1.17 13.55
CA ASP A 56 -13.64 2.53 13.05
C ASP A 56 -12.67 3.55 13.66
N ILE A 57 -12.31 3.40 14.94
CA ILE A 57 -11.46 4.37 15.65
C ILE A 57 -9.99 3.96 15.66
N ILE A 58 -9.69 2.68 15.90
CA ILE A 58 -8.30 2.20 15.96
C ILE A 58 -7.78 1.79 14.56
N LYS A 59 -8.67 1.69 13.56
CA LYS A 59 -8.36 1.31 12.17
C LYS A 59 -7.39 0.12 12.09
N ILE A 60 -7.56 -0.89 12.97
CA ILE A 60 -6.77 -2.12 12.91
C ILE A 60 -7.25 -2.91 11.70
N GLN A 61 -6.57 -2.73 10.58
CA GLN A 61 -6.82 -3.45 9.35
C GLN A 61 -6.36 -4.90 9.55
N TRP A 62 -7.26 -5.77 10.03
CA TRP A 62 -7.01 -7.20 10.02
C TRP A 62 -6.77 -7.66 8.58
N VAL A 63 -5.84 -8.61 8.41
CA VAL A 63 -5.01 -8.92 7.21
C VAL A 63 -5.78 -9.46 5.98
N GLY A 64 -7.02 -9.04 5.75
CA GLY A 64 -7.91 -9.59 4.72
C GLY A 64 -8.36 -8.62 3.63
N PHE A 65 -7.99 -7.33 3.69
CA PHE A 65 -8.34 -6.41 2.61
C PHE A 65 -7.41 -6.63 1.43
N MET A 66 -7.94 -7.11 0.30
CA MET A 66 -7.21 -7.25 -0.97
C MET A 66 -6.58 -5.92 -1.47
N GLY A 67 -6.94 -4.76 -0.89
CA GLY A 67 -6.28 -3.48 -1.14
C GLY A 67 -5.00 -3.24 -0.32
N LEU A 68 -4.76 -4.01 0.75
CA LEU A 68 -3.55 -3.96 1.58
C LEU A 68 -2.61 -5.11 1.19
N GLN A 69 -2.25 -5.15 -0.08
CA GLN A 69 -1.19 -6.04 -0.55
C GLN A 69 0.16 -5.36 -0.35
N PRO A 70 1.25 -6.11 -0.13
CA PRO A 70 2.61 -5.57 -0.18
C PRO A 70 3.04 -5.13 -1.61
N SER A 71 2.08 -4.99 -2.52
CA SER A 71 2.28 -4.45 -3.86
C SER A 71 2.43 -2.93 -3.80
N PHE A 72 3.40 -2.41 -4.53
CA PHE A 72 3.58 -0.97 -4.69
C PHE A 72 2.38 -0.33 -5.36
N GLY A 73 2.00 0.86 -4.90
CA GLY A 73 1.04 1.69 -5.60
C GLY A 73 1.61 2.23 -6.91
N ASN A 74 0.75 2.68 -7.82
CA ASN A 74 1.19 3.41 -9.00
C ASN A 74 1.92 4.70 -8.55
N MET A 75 3.13 4.93 -9.06
CA MET A 75 4.03 6.05 -8.72
C MET A 75 4.75 5.98 -7.36
N GLU A 76 4.76 4.83 -6.70
CA GLU A 76 5.66 4.60 -5.56
C GLU A 76 7.05 4.18 -6.08
N GLU A 77 8.12 4.62 -5.42
CA GLU A 77 9.49 4.31 -5.88
C GLU A 77 9.69 2.78 -5.90
N PRO A 78 10.12 2.21 -7.05
CA PRO A 78 10.40 0.78 -7.14
C PRO A 78 11.45 0.37 -6.10
N LEU A 79 11.36 -0.86 -5.59
CA LEU A 79 12.39 -1.39 -4.71
C LEU A 79 13.77 -1.24 -5.35
N PRO A 80 14.79 -0.83 -4.58
CA PRO A 80 16.14 -0.82 -5.10
C PRO A 80 16.50 -2.23 -5.53
N VAL A 81 17.12 -2.34 -6.72
CA VAL A 81 17.61 -3.62 -7.21
C VAL A 81 18.55 -4.24 -6.17
N PRO A 82 18.47 -5.57 -5.91
CA PRO A 82 19.37 -6.21 -4.97
C PRO A 82 20.82 -5.92 -5.34
N ALA A 83 21.67 -5.58 -4.35
CA ALA A 83 23.05 -5.12 -4.56
C ALA A 83 23.96 -6.08 -5.36
N ARG A 84 23.52 -7.30 -5.63
CA ARG A 84 24.25 -8.33 -6.40
C ARG A 84 23.47 -8.85 -7.62
N SER A 85 22.41 -8.16 -8.02
CA SER A 85 21.71 -8.49 -9.26
C SER A 85 22.50 -7.96 -10.46
N ILE A 86 22.74 -8.83 -11.44
CA ILE A 86 23.36 -8.46 -12.71
C ILE A 86 22.21 -8.35 -13.72
N PRO A 87 21.93 -7.17 -14.28
CA PRO A 87 20.84 -7.03 -15.23
C PRO A 87 21.21 -7.74 -16.53
N VAL A 88 20.31 -8.60 -17.03
CA VAL A 88 20.52 -9.38 -18.26
C VAL A 88 20.42 -8.52 -19.52
N ASP A 89 19.74 -7.37 -19.45
CA ASP A 89 19.47 -6.48 -20.58
C ASP A 89 20.50 -5.33 -20.73
N GLY A 90 21.61 -5.35 -19.98
CA GLY A 90 22.66 -4.33 -20.01
C GLY A 90 22.71 -3.48 -18.73
N PRO A 91 23.53 -2.42 -18.68
CA PRO A 91 23.73 -1.63 -17.46
C PRO A 91 22.45 -0.89 -17.06
N ALA A 92 21.63 -1.52 -16.22
CA ALA A 92 20.68 -0.80 -15.39
C ALA A 92 21.48 0.03 -14.38
N TYR A 93 21.15 1.31 -14.30
CA TYR A 93 21.85 2.28 -13.47
C TYR A 93 21.89 1.87 -12.00
N ILE A 94 23.08 1.99 -11.41
CA ILE A 94 23.28 1.97 -9.97
C ILE A 94 23.36 3.43 -9.52
N PRO A 95 22.54 3.90 -8.58
CA PRO A 95 22.65 5.25 -8.02
C PRO A 95 24.10 5.56 -7.58
N GLY A 96 24.72 6.59 -8.19
CA GLY A 96 26.12 6.97 -7.95
C GLY A 96 27.16 6.32 -8.88
N GLY A 97 26.72 5.51 -9.85
CA GLY A 97 27.56 4.93 -10.89
C GLY A 97 27.80 5.86 -12.09
N ILE A 98 28.69 5.43 -12.99
CA ILE A 98 29.00 6.12 -14.25
C ILE A 98 27.78 6.00 -15.19
N ALA A 99 27.40 7.09 -15.86
CA ALA A 99 26.32 7.06 -16.85
C ALA A 99 26.66 6.05 -17.96
N PRO A 100 25.71 5.20 -18.39
CA PRO A 100 26.02 4.15 -19.34
C PRO A 100 26.36 4.74 -20.72
N GLU A 101 27.31 4.12 -21.41
CA GLU A 101 27.62 4.46 -22.80
C GLU A 101 26.60 3.78 -23.73
N ASN A 102 26.25 4.47 -24.82
CA ASN A 102 25.28 3.99 -25.80
C ASN A 102 25.88 2.87 -26.65
N PRO A 103 25.45 1.60 -26.50
CA PRO A 103 25.97 0.50 -27.30
C PRO A 103 25.29 0.41 -28.68
N VAL A 104 24.27 1.23 -28.92
CA VAL A 104 23.42 1.16 -30.09
C VAL A 104 23.84 2.20 -31.13
N PRO A 105 24.22 1.79 -32.35
CA PRO A 105 24.49 2.75 -33.42
C PRO A 105 23.20 3.52 -33.79
N ALA A 106 23.35 4.82 -34.04
CA ALA A 106 22.29 5.69 -34.55
C ALA A 106 22.06 5.45 -36.06
N ASP A 107 21.73 4.21 -36.42
CA ASP A 107 21.37 3.83 -37.79
C ASP A 107 19.90 4.17 -38.12
N ALA A 108 19.53 4.06 -39.39
CA ALA A 108 18.17 4.37 -39.84
C ALA A 108 17.09 3.51 -39.15
N VAL A 109 17.44 2.29 -38.72
CA VAL A 109 16.50 1.37 -38.04
C VAL A 109 16.26 1.83 -36.61
N SER A 110 17.32 2.21 -35.91
CA SER A 110 17.31 2.79 -34.56
C SER A 110 16.51 4.09 -34.55
N LEU A 111 16.78 5.00 -35.49
CA LEU A 111 16.05 6.27 -35.61
C LEU A 111 14.57 6.08 -35.93
N ALA A 112 14.22 5.20 -36.86
CA ALA A 112 12.83 4.93 -37.21
C ALA A 112 12.05 4.32 -36.03
N ARG A 113 12.68 3.42 -35.28
CA ARG A 113 12.08 2.83 -34.08
C ARG A 113 11.93 3.85 -32.96
N GLY A 114 12.96 4.66 -32.72
CA GLY A 114 12.93 5.74 -31.75
C GLY A 114 11.82 6.75 -32.06
N ALA A 115 11.63 7.12 -33.33
CA ALA A 115 10.54 8.01 -33.75
C ALA A 115 9.15 7.41 -33.46
N ALA A 116 8.96 6.11 -33.74
CA ALA A 116 7.71 5.42 -33.44
C ALA A 116 7.43 5.36 -31.94
N LEU A 117 8.44 5.01 -31.13
CA LEU A 117 8.34 4.97 -29.67
C LEU A 117 8.07 6.36 -29.09
N TYR A 118 8.69 7.40 -29.66
CA TYR A 118 8.47 8.78 -29.25
C TYR A 118 7.01 9.19 -29.42
N ALA A 119 6.43 8.87 -30.58
CA ALA A 119 5.02 9.17 -30.87
C ALA A 119 4.06 8.52 -29.86
N ILE A 120 4.41 7.33 -29.35
CA ILE A 120 3.57 6.57 -28.40
C ILE A 120 3.76 7.07 -26.97
N HIS A 121 5.00 7.25 -26.52
CA HIS A 121 5.32 7.43 -25.10
C HIS A 121 5.68 8.86 -24.70
N CYS A 122 6.20 9.67 -25.63
CA CYS A 122 6.82 10.95 -25.31
C CYS A 122 6.02 12.14 -25.85
N GLN A 123 5.44 12.02 -27.04
CA GLN A 123 4.80 13.11 -27.78
C GLN A 123 3.65 13.78 -27.02
N MET A 124 2.88 13.01 -26.21
CA MET A 124 1.75 13.57 -25.45
C MET A 124 2.18 14.66 -24.46
N CYS A 125 3.41 14.56 -23.93
CA CYS A 125 3.97 15.55 -23.02
C CYS A 125 4.95 16.49 -23.73
N HIS A 126 5.84 15.96 -24.57
CA HIS A 126 6.92 16.73 -25.20
C HIS A 126 6.55 17.39 -26.53
N GLY A 127 5.37 17.10 -27.10
CA GLY A 127 4.87 17.73 -28.32
C GLY A 127 5.33 17.04 -29.60
N VAL A 128 4.69 17.37 -30.73
CA VAL A 128 5.11 16.91 -32.07
C VAL A 128 6.40 17.61 -32.49
N ASP A 129 6.54 18.88 -32.12
CA ASP A 129 7.72 19.71 -32.40
C ASP A 129 8.83 19.55 -31.36
N HIS A 130 8.65 18.63 -30.40
CA HIS A 130 9.61 18.30 -29.35
C HIS A 130 9.95 19.46 -28.38
N ASP A 131 9.14 20.51 -28.37
CA ASP A 131 9.34 21.77 -27.65
C ASP A 131 8.79 21.77 -26.21
N GLY A 132 8.29 20.62 -25.74
CA GLY A 132 7.67 20.51 -24.42
C GLY A 132 6.20 20.93 -24.37
N ARG A 133 5.58 21.27 -25.51
CA ARG A 133 4.20 21.77 -25.60
C ARG A 133 3.22 20.72 -26.10
N GLY A 134 3.34 19.49 -25.61
CA GLY A 134 2.34 18.45 -25.86
C GLY A 134 0.97 18.77 -25.26
N PRO A 135 -0.10 18.09 -25.70
CA PRO A 135 -1.45 18.27 -25.17
C PRO A 135 -1.51 18.09 -23.65
N VAL A 136 -0.73 17.16 -23.09
CA VAL A 136 -0.57 16.98 -21.63
C VAL A 136 0.48 17.93 -21.07
N GLY A 137 1.56 18.20 -21.81
CA GLY A 137 2.62 19.13 -21.42
C GLY A 137 2.10 20.52 -21.06
N ASN A 138 1.10 21.01 -21.80
CA ASN A 138 0.47 22.31 -21.58
C ASN A 138 -0.39 22.38 -20.31
N LEU A 139 -0.75 21.24 -19.71
CA LEU A 139 -1.50 21.19 -18.45
C LEU A 139 -0.61 21.46 -17.23
N PHE A 140 0.71 21.30 -17.36
CA PHE A 140 1.64 21.58 -16.27
C PHE A 140 1.91 23.09 -16.14
N GLN A 141 1.40 23.68 -15.06
CA GLN A 141 1.45 25.13 -14.82
C GLN A 141 2.75 25.59 -14.14
N THR A 142 3.38 24.72 -13.35
CA THR A 142 4.56 25.04 -12.53
C THR A 142 5.88 24.58 -13.14
N THR A 143 5.89 23.39 -13.76
CA THR A 143 7.09 22.81 -14.38
C THR A 143 6.69 22.12 -15.67
N ARG A 144 7.00 22.75 -16.80
CA ARG A 144 6.72 22.15 -18.11
C ARG A 144 7.75 21.07 -18.45
N PRO A 145 7.37 20.09 -19.29
CA PRO A 145 8.33 19.20 -19.92
C PRO A 145 9.42 20.00 -20.63
N ALA A 146 10.64 19.48 -20.63
CA ALA A 146 11.77 20.14 -21.28
C ALA A 146 11.58 20.17 -22.81
N ASP A 147 12.05 21.25 -23.43
CA ASP A 147 12.27 21.34 -24.86
C ASP A 147 13.48 20.47 -25.23
N LEU A 148 13.22 19.40 -25.99
CA LEU A 148 14.23 18.43 -26.39
C LEU A 148 15.18 18.98 -27.46
N ASN A 149 14.78 20.04 -28.16
CA ASN A 149 15.64 20.74 -29.10
C ASN A 149 16.54 21.78 -28.40
N SER A 150 16.36 22.01 -27.10
CA SER A 150 17.16 23.00 -26.37
C SER A 150 18.64 22.58 -26.28
N VAL A 151 19.53 23.58 -26.30
CA VAL A 151 20.98 23.38 -26.11
C VAL A 151 21.27 22.64 -24.80
N LEU A 152 20.49 22.92 -23.75
CA LEU A 152 20.62 22.23 -22.47
C LEU A 152 20.42 20.72 -22.62
N VAL A 153 19.31 20.28 -23.21
CA VAL A 153 19.01 18.85 -23.39
C VAL A 153 20.01 18.21 -24.35
N GLN A 154 20.35 18.90 -25.45
CA GLN A 154 21.34 18.43 -26.41
C GLN A 154 22.77 18.40 -25.86
N SER A 155 23.07 19.12 -24.78
CA SER A 155 24.37 19.07 -24.09
C SER A 155 24.50 17.95 -23.06
N LEU A 156 23.39 17.30 -22.67
CA LEU A 156 23.43 16.14 -21.78
C LEU A 156 24.24 15.01 -22.42
N SER A 157 24.74 14.05 -21.65
CA SER A 157 25.33 12.83 -22.21
C SER A 157 24.26 11.83 -22.65
N ASP A 158 24.59 10.93 -23.57
CA ASP A 158 23.65 9.87 -24.02
C ASP A 158 23.15 9.04 -22.84
N GLY A 159 24.07 8.66 -21.95
CA GLY A 159 23.73 8.01 -20.70
C GLY A 159 22.82 8.86 -19.82
N GLY A 160 23.04 10.18 -19.75
CA GLY A 160 22.15 11.09 -19.01
C GLY A 160 20.70 11.04 -19.51
N ILE A 161 20.51 11.11 -20.83
CA ILE A 161 19.18 11.02 -21.45
C ILE A 161 18.57 9.63 -21.20
N PHE A 162 19.37 8.57 -21.36
CA PHE A 162 18.94 7.20 -21.07
C PHE A 162 18.44 7.04 -19.63
N LEU A 163 19.14 7.66 -18.67
CA LEU A 163 18.77 7.61 -17.25
C LEU A 163 17.47 8.36 -16.96
N VAL A 164 17.26 9.52 -17.57
CA VAL A 164 16.01 10.27 -17.43
C VAL A 164 14.83 9.47 -17.98
N ILE A 165 14.98 8.83 -19.14
CA ILE A 165 13.93 7.95 -19.69
C ILE A 165 13.69 6.74 -18.78
N SER A 166 14.75 6.17 -18.23
CA SER A 166 14.68 4.96 -17.41
C SER A 166 14.02 5.21 -16.06
N ASN A 167 14.47 6.23 -15.35
CA ASN A 167 14.13 6.45 -13.94
C ASN A 167 13.13 7.58 -13.74
N GLY A 168 12.82 8.35 -14.79
CA GLY A 168 12.07 9.58 -14.67
C GLY A 168 12.91 10.73 -14.13
N PHE A 169 12.35 11.94 -14.17
CA PHE A 169 12.95 13.15 -13.62
C PHE A 169 11.87 14.17 -13.32
N ASN A 170 11.84 14.69 -12.08
CA ASN A 170 10.78 15.56 -11.57
C ASN A 170 9.37 14.95 -11.78
N LEU A 171 8.59 15.52 -12.70
CA LEU A 171 7.23 15.08 -13.03
C LEU A 171 7.20 14.07 -14.18
N MET A 172 8.34 13.80 -14.83
CA MET A 172 8.43 12.78 -15.86
C MET A 172 8.47 11.39 -15.21
N PRO A 173 7.53 10.49 -15.54
CA PRO A 173 7.51 9.14 -14.98
C PRO A 173 8.67 8.29 -15.50
N ALA A 174 9.03 7.26 -14.74
CA ALA A 174 9.95 6.22 -15.19
C ALA A 174 9.30 5.39 -16.31
N LEU A 175 10.06 5.09 -17.37
CA LEU A 175 9.60 4.25 -18.48
C LEU A 175 10.38 2.93 -18.59
N ASN A 176 11.22 2.59 -17.62
CA ASN A 176 11.98 1.33 -17.59
C ASN A 176 11.09 0.07 -17.58
N GLU A 177 9.87 0.15 -17.06
CA GLU A 177 8.91 -0.97 -17.07
C GLU A 177 8.17 -1.13 -18.40
N ASN A 178 8.05 -0.03 -19.15
CA ASN A 178 7.33 -0.01 -20.41
C ASN A 178 8.26 -0.18 -21.63
N LEU A 179 9.55 0.11 -21.47
CA LEU A 179 10.54 0.10 -22.55
C LEU A 179 11.71 -0.81 -22.23
N THR A 180 12.06 -1.68 -23.17
CA THR A 180 13.29 -2.46 -23.11
C THR A 180 14.52 -1.53 -23.10
N VAL A 181 15.66 -2.04 -22.64
CA VAL A 181 16.92 -1.28 -22.66
C VAL A 181 17.27 -0.85 -24.08
N ARG A 182 17.05 -1.73 -25.07
CA ARG A 182 17.32 -1.42 -26.47
C ARG A 182 16.45 -0.27 -26.99
N GLU A 183 15.15 -0.31 -26.72
CA GLU A 183 14.20 0.73 -27.15
C GLU A 183 14.51 2.09 -26.52
N ARG A 184 14.97 2.11 -25.26
CA ARG A 184 15.44 3.33 -24.62
C ARG A 184 16.66 3.93 -25.33
N TRP A 185 17.59 3.11 -25.80
CA TRP A 185 18.70 3.59 -26.61
C TRP A 185 18.28 4.06 -28.01
N ASP A 186 17.32 3.39 -28.63
CA ASP A 186 16.75 3.85 -29.91
C ASP A 186 16.05 5.23 -29.73
N LEU A 187 15.38 5.46 -28.59
CA LEU A 187 14.85 6.78 -28.21
C LEU A 187 15.93 7.83 -27.99
N VAL A 188 17.02 7.50 -27.29
CA VAL A 188 18.17 8.42 -27.11
C VAL A 188 18.71 8.83 -28.48
N ASN A 189 18.92 7.87 -29.38
CA ASN A 189 19.38 8.15 -30.74
C ASN A 189 18.41 9.07 -31.50
N PHE A 190 17.11 8.85 -31.36
CA PHE A 190 16.09 9.74 -31.93
C PHE A 190 16.17 11.16 -31.35
N VAL A 191 16.25 11.31 -30.02
CA VAL A 191 16.38 12.62 -29.36
C VAL A 191 17.66 13.34 -29.82
N ARG A 192 18.76 12.62 -30.07
CA ARG A 192 19.99 13.16 -30.63
C ARG A 192 19.89 13.61 -32.08
N SER A 193 18.99 13.00 -32.84
CA SER A 193 18.74 13.41 -34.22
C SER A 193 17.94 14.71 -34.32
N LEU A 194 17.31 15.14 -33.22
CA LEU A 194 16.60 16.40 -33.14
C LEU A 194 17.59 17.56 -33.23
N THR A 195 17.26 18.55 -34.05
CA THR A 195 18.12 19.71 -34.29
C THR A 195 17.74 20.84 -33.36
N VAL A 196 18.74 21.54 -32.81
CA VAL A 196 18.51 22.82 -32.13
C VAL A 196 17.95 23.79 -33.17
N PRO A 197 16.82 24.47 -32.94
CA PRO A 197 16.29 25.44 -33.88
C PRO A 197 17.34 26.54 -34.05
N ALA A 198 17.66 26.89 -35.30
CA ALA A 198 18.57 28.00 -35.57
C ALA A 198 18.05 29.29 -34.90
N PRO A 199 18.93 30.13 -34.32
CA PRO A 199 18.55 31.32 -33.55
C PRO A 199 17.81 32.38 -34.37
#